data_AF-A0A3Q8IH20-F1
#
_entry.id   AF-A0A3Q8IH20-F1
#
_cell.length_a   1.000
_cell.length_b   1.000
_cell.length_c   1.000
_cell.angle_alpha   90.00
_cell.angle_beta   90.00
_cell.angle_gamma   90.00
#
_symmetry.space_group_name_H-M   'P 1'
#
loop_
_entity.id
_entity.type
_entity.pdbx_description
1 polymer ?
#
loop_
_entity_poly.entity_id
_entity_poly.type
_entity_poly.pdbx_seq_one_letter_code
_entity_poly.pdbx_strand_id
1 'polypeptide(L)'
;MFTLLCCADLAGNKVNLEIALETFPATLRCLESDIARIFSREVEESGTVEHRTNVAEPFQVMSVVIYDDVLLRWTKLKSLAQLHEYDQLYVFQPQTQWHVDLQKELPPPRPPARSRASSLTGTSGALASLHVNGRASSPWPRSGLSTRVSAAADVDTSHSPVPSRSPARAQLEEHRREEERLAHRLATLRRERELLEREAQREEEEERRRRSLETYRLLKCKEEEIWSQRDALARAEEEFRQFLAEKQRLMGQSPTP
;
A
#
# COMPACT_ATOMS: atom_id res chain seq x y z
N MET A 1 8.77 -6.48 -25.68
CA MET A 1 8.66 -5.64 -24.47
C MET A 1 7.35 -6.01 -23.84
N PHE A 2 7.39 -6.52 -22.62
CA PHE A 2 6.23 -6.99 -21.87
C PHE A 2 6.04 -6.07 -20.67
N THR A 3 4.92 -5.37 -20.61
CA THR A 3 4.68 -4.32 -19.60
C THR A 3 3.73 -4.82 -18.53
N LEU A 4 4.01 -4.51 -17.27
CA LEU A 4 3.16 -4.81 -16.12
C LEU A 4 2.92 -3.54 -15.30
N LEU A 5 1.76 -3.44 -14.66
CA LEU A 5 1.47 -2.38 -13.70
C LEU A 5 1.68 -2.96 -12.29
N CYS A 6 2.68 -2.48 -11.56
CA CYS A 6 3.04 -3.05 -10.26
C CYS A 6 2.89 -2.01 -9.17
N CYS A 7 2.01 -2.26 -8.21
CA CYS A 7 1.85 -1.42 -7.04
C CYS A 7 2.49 -2.02 -5.80
N ALA A 8 3.10 -1.19 -4.96
CA ALA A 8 3.54 -1.53 -3.61
C ALA A 8 3.39 -0.33 -2.67
N ASP A 9 3.30 -0.57 -1.36
CA ASP A 9 3.46 0.48 -0.36
C ASP A 9 4.95 0.68 -0.05
N LEU A 10 5.46 1.91 -0.17
CA LEU A 10 6.83 2.27 0.20
C LEU A 10 6.79 3.40 1.22
N ALA A 11 7.35 3.19 2.42
CA ALA A 11 7.44 4.20 3.48
C ALA A 11 6.11 4.94 3.77
N GLY A 12 4.98 4.22 3.74
CA GLY A 12 3.65 4.81 3.99
C GLY A 12 3.01 5.51 2.77
N ASN A 13 3.56 5.33 1.57
CA ASN A 13 3.00 5.84 0.33
C ASN A 13 2.76 4.70 -0.68
N LYS A 14 1.61 4.72 -1.36
CA LYS A 14 1.38 3.83 -2.49
C LYS A 14 2.17 4.30 -3.71
N VAL A 15 2.86 3.37 -4.34
CA VAL A 15 3.61 3.60 -5.57
C VAL A 15 3.17 2.58 -6.60
N ASN A 16 2.64 3.05 -7.73
CA ASN A 16 2.22 2.23 -8.86
C ASN A 16 3.15 2.48 -10.05
N LEU A 17 3.89 1.45 -10.45
CA LEU A 17 4.92 1.53 -11.48
C LEU A 17 4.49 0.81 -12.75
N GLU A 18 4.75 1.45 -13.88
CA GLU A 18 4.71 0.81 -15.20
C GLU A 18 6.07 0.14 -15.46
N ILE A 19 6.16 -1.16 -15.20
CA ILE A 19 7.38 -1.95 -15.32
C ILE A 19 7.45 -2.54 -16.72
N ALA A 20 8.39 -2.06 -17.52
CA ALA A 20 8.74 -2.64 -18.80
C ALA A 20 9.81 -3.73 -18.65
N LEU A 21 9.44 -4.96 -18.97
CA LEU A 21 10.37 -6.09 -19.08
C LEU A 21 10.78 -6.26 -20.55
N GLU A 22 12.07 -6.41 -20.81
CA GLU A 22 12.58 -6.61 -22.18
C GLU A 22 12.03 -7.89 -22.81
N THR A 23 11.98 -8.95 -21.99
CA THR A 23 11.46 -10.26 -22.34
C THR A 23 10.45 -10.73 -21.30
N PHE A 24 9.57 -11.65 -21.69
CA PHE A 24 8.66 -12.29 -20.76
C PHE A 24 9.48 -13.03 -19.68
N PRO A 25 9.15 -12.88 -18.37
CA PRO A 25 9.94 -13.48 -17.31
C PRO A 25 10.01 -15.01 -17.46
N ALA A 26 11.20 -15.59 -17.30
CA ALA A 26 11.39 -17.03 -17.46
C ALA A 26 10.75 -17.84 -16.31
N THR A 27 10.74 -17.28 -15.10
CA THR A 27 10.13 -17.90 -13.91
C THR A 27 9.51 -16.83 -12.99
N LEU A 28 8.62 -17.24 -12.09
CA LEU A 28 8.09 -16.35 -11.04
C LEU A 28 9.20 -15.76 -10.18
N ARG A 29 10.25 -16.54 -9.88
CA ARG A 29 11.39 -16.07 -9.09
C ARG A 29 12.18 -14.97 -9.80
N CYS A 30 12.32 -15.06 -11.12
CA CYS A 30 12.91 -13.98 -11.93
C CYS A 30 12.06 -12.72 -11.83
N LEU A 31 10.73 -12.82 -12.02
CA LEU A 31 9.81 -11.70 -11.91
C LEU A 31 9.87 -11.05 -10.52
N GLU A 32 9.79 -11.84 -9.45
CA GLU A 32 9.89 -11.35 -8.07
C GLU A 32 11.23 -10.64 -7.83
N SER A 33 12.32 -11.16 -8.38
CA SER A 33 13.66 -10.57 -8.26
C SER A 33 13.78 -9.25 -9.02
N ASP A 34 13.19 -9.17 -10.22
CA ASP A 34 13.15 -7.94 -11.02
C ASP A 34 12.32 -6.85 -10.33
N ILE A 35 11.14 -7.22 -9.82
CA ILE A 35 10.27 -6.35 -9.01
C ILE A 35 11.03 -5.85 -7.78
N ALA A 36 11.66 -6.75 -7.01
CA ALA A 36 12.40 -6.40 -5.81
C ALA A 36 13.53 -5.40 -6.08
N ARG A 37 14.27 -5.62 -7.17
CA ARG A 37 15.35 -4.73 -7.63
C ARG A 37 14.82 -3.35 -8.02
N ILE A 38 13.70 -3.29 -8.74
CA ILE A 38 13.09 -2.03 -9.18
C ILE A 38 12.58 -1.23 -7.98
N PHE A 39 11.84 -1.85 -7.07
CA PHE A 39 11.32 -1.16 -5.88
C PHE A 39 12.41 -0.78 -4.88
N SER A 40 13.47 -1.58 -4.72
CA SER A 40 14.62 -1.20 -3.87
C SER A 40 15.25 0.12 -4.35
N ARG A 41 15.32 0.31 -5.66
CA ARG A 41 15.82 1.55 -6.27
C ARG A 41 14.88 2.74 -6.04
N GLU A 42 13.56 2.53 -6.09
CA GLU A 42 12.59 3.59 -5.73
C GLU A 42 12.73 4.02 -4.25
N VAL A 43 13.03 3.06 -3.37
CA VAL A 43 13.31 3.34 -1.94
C VAL A 43 14.57 4.17 -1.79
N GLU A 44 15.66 3.81 -2.49
CA GLU A 44 16.92 4.58 -2.49
C GLU A 44 16.70 6.03 -2.95
N GLU A 45 15.94 6.24 -4.02
CA GLU A 45 15.72 7.57 -4.60
C GLU A 45 14.82 8.43 -3.72
N SER A 46 13.80 7.83 -3.11
CA SER A 46 12.94 8.52 -2.14
C SER A 46 13.73 8.92 -0.87
N GLY A 47 14.65 8.05 -0.42
CA GLY A 47 15.50 8.29 0.75
C GLY A 47 16.55 9.39 0.57
N THR A 48 16.93 9.74 -0.66
CA THR A 48 17.86 10.87 -0.90
C THR A 48 17.21 12.25 -0.73
N VAL A 49 15.88 12.33 -0.85
CA VAL A 49 15.12 13.61 -0.77
C VAL A 49 14.81 13.98 0.68
N GLU A 50 14.57 12.98 1.54
CA GLU A 50 14.31 13.17 2.96
C GLU A 50 15.54 12.68 3.74
N HIS A 51 16.32 13.57 4.35
CA HIS A 51 17.51 13.26 5.16
C HIS A 51 17.21 12.31 6.36
N ARG A 52 16.88 11.05 6.09
CA ARG A 52 16.65 9.99 7.06
C ARG A 52 17.86 9.08 7.05
N THR A 53 18.70 9.26 8.06
CA THR A 53 19.91 8.48 8.36
C THR A 53 19.61 7.08 8.90
N ASN A 54 18.64 6.37 8.34
CA ASN A 54 18.44 4.96 8.64
C ASN A 54 18.66 4.18 7.35
N VAL A 55 19.60 3.24 7.40
CA VAL A 55 19.87 2.27 6.34
C VAL A 55 18.53 1.67 5.93
N ALA A 56 17.97 2.13 4.80
CA ALA A 56 16.71 1.63 4.30
C ALA A 56 16.95 0.19 3.87
N GLU A 57 16.32 -0.77 4.56
CA GLU A 57 16.40 -2.15 4.16
C GLU A 57 15.92 -2.30 2.71
N PRO A 58 16.56 -3.16 1.90
CA PRO A 58 16.14 -3.36 0.53
C PRO A 58 14.71 -3.89 0.49
N PHE A 59 13.96 -3.51 -0.55
CA PHE A 59 12.59 -3.96 -0.72
C PHE A 59 12.55 -5.48 -0.92
N GLN A 60 11.74 -6.16 -0.12
CA GLN A 60 11.59 -7.62 -0.16
C GLN A 60 10.18 -8.00 -0.60
N VAL A 61 10.08 -8.93 -1.54
CA VAL A 61 8.79 -9.46 -1.99
C VAL A 61 8.37 -10.62 -1.08
N MET A 62 7.27 -10.44 -0.36
CA MET A 62 6.62 -11.50 0.44
C MET A 62 5.57 -12.25 -0.38
N SER A 63 4.74 -11.52 -1.13
CA SER A 63 3.69 -12.10 -1.97
C SER A 63 3.33 -11.15 -3.11
N VAL A 64 3.09 -11.73 -4.28
CA VAL A 64 2.53 -11.01 -5.44
C VAL A 64 1.10 -11.47 -5.65
N VAL A 65 0.18 -10.50 -5.76
CA VAL A 65 -1.20 -10.74 -6.16
C VAL A 65 -1.47 -10.02 -7.47
N ILE A 66 -2.39 -10.57 -8.26
CA ILE A 66 -2.83 -10.07 -9.55
C ILE A 66 -4.33 -9.77 -9.48
N TYR A 67 -4.76 -8.67 -10.06
CA TYR A 67 -6.17 -8.39 -10.25
C TYR A 67 -6.69 -9.26 -11.41
N ASP A 68 -7.64 -10.13 -11.12
CA ASP A 68 -8.28 -10.98 -12.11
C ASP A 68 -9.54 -10.27 -12.63
N ASP A 69 -9.49 -9.77 -13.86
CA ASP A 69 -10.60 -9.03 -14.49
C ASP A 69 -11.84 -9.90 -14.74
N VAL A 70 -11.68 -11.23 -14.85
CA VAL A 70 -12.80 -12.15 -15.03
C VAL A 70 -13.52 -12.38 -13.70
N LEU A 71 -12.76 -12.55 -12.62
CA LEU A 71 -13.28 -12.77 -11.27
C LEU A 71 -13.53 -11.48 -10.48
N LEU A 72 -13.14 -10.33 -11.04
CA LEU A 72 -13.21 -8.99 -10.43
C LEU A 72 -12.62 -8.92 -9.02
N ARG A 73 -11.51 -9.62 -8.78
CA ARG A 73 -10.88 -9.70 -7.46
C ARG A 73 -9.38 -9.92 -7.53
N TRP A 74 -8.71 -9.54 -6.44
CA TRP A 74 -7.30 -9.87 -6.24
C TRP A 74 -7.12 -11.35 -5.94
N THR A 75 -6.19 -12.00 -6.63
CA THR A 75 -5.81 -13.39 -6.39
C THR A 75 -4.30 -13.53 -6.32
N LYS A 76 -3.80 -14.55 -5.60
CA LYS A 76 -2.36 -14.82 -5.56
C LYS A 76 -1.85 -15.22 -6.95
N LEU A 77 -0.74 -14.63 -7.36
CA LEU A 77 -0.04 -15.04 -8.58
C LEU A 77 0.63 -16.39 -8.33
N LYS A 78 0.14 -17.45 -8.99
CA LYS A 78 0.60 -18.84 -8.84
C LYS A 78 1.40 -19.33 -10.03
N SER A 79 1.17 -18.75 -11.21
CA SER A 79 1.83 -19.12 -12.45
C SER A 79 2.01 -17.90 -13.34
N LEU A 80 3.08 -17.89 -14.12
CA LEU A 80 3.30 -16.87 -15.15
C LEU A 80 2.23 -16.92 -16.25
N ALA A 81 1.58 -18.07 -16.46
CA ALA A 81 0.48 -18.18 -17.42
C ALA A 81 -0.75 -17.33 -17.07
N GLN A 82 -0.80 -16.75 -15.86
CA GLN A 82 -1.84 -15.80 -15.46
C GLN A 82 -1.54 -14.38 -15.92
N LEU A 83 -0.30 -14.08 -16.36
CA LEU A 83 0.13 -12.72 -16.69
C LEU A 83 -0.15 -12.39 -18.16
N HIS A 84 -0.74 -11.23 -18.36
CA HIS A 84 -0.93 -10.55 -19.63
C HIS A 84 -0.29 -9.16 -19.56
N GLU A 85 -0.10 -8.55 -20.73
CA GLU A 85 0.41 -7.19 -20.80
C GLU A 85 -0.56 -6.23 -20.12
N TYR A 86 0.00 -5.31 -19.34
CA TYR A 86 -0.72 -4.31 -18.56
C TYR A 86 -1.57 -4.83 -17.40
N ASP A 87 -1.40 -6.10 -17.00
CA ASP A 87 -2.05 -6.61 -15.79
C ASP A 87 -1.60 -5.83 -14.55
N GLN A 88 -2.57 -5.55 -13.68
CA GLN A 88 -2.32 -4.88 -12.41
C GLN A 88 -1.92 -5.90 -11.34
N LEU A 89 -0.67 -5.78 -10.90
CA LEU A 89 -0.08 -6.50 -9.78
C LEU A 89 -0.05 -5.62 -8.52
N TYR A 90 -0.14 -6.29 -7.38
CA TYR A 90 0.15 -5.70 -6.07
C TYR A 90 1.16 -6.56 -5.34
N VAL A 91 2.17 -5.92 -4.79
CA VAL A 91 3.34 -6.57 -4.21
C VAL A 91 3.40 -6.24 -2.73
N PHE A 92 3.22 -7.29 -1.91
CA PHE A 92 3.34 -7.21 -0.47
C PHE A 92 4.79 -7.42 -0.04
N GLN A 93 5.21 -6.67 0.97
CA GLN A 93 6.49 -6.84 1.65
C GLN A 93 6.27 -7.31 3.09
N PRO A 94 7.28 -7.91 3.73
CA PRO A 94 7.23 -8.19 5.16
C PRO A 94 6.91 -6.92 5.95
N GLN A 95 5.93 -6.98 6.85
CA GLN A 95 5.52 -5.82 7.64
C GLN A 95 6.61 -5.48 8.66
N THR A 96 6.97 -4.20 8.76
CA THR A 96 7.98 -3.70 9.70
C THR A 96 7.47 -2.44 10.39
N GLN A 97 8.22 -1.92 11.37
CA GLN A 97 7.88 -0.64 12.01
C GLN A 97 7.85 0.56 11.04
N TRP A 98 8.43 0.43 9.84
CA TRP A 98 8.49 1.47 8.81
C TRP A 98 7.56 1.19 7.63
N HIS A 99 7.05 -0.04 7.53
CA HIS A 99 6.29 -0.53 6.38
C HIS A 99 5.01 -1.20 6.86
N VAL A 100 3.89 -0.53 6.59
CA VAL A 100 2.54 -1.03 6.84
C VAL A 100 1.73 -0.94 5.56
N ASP A 101 1.00 -1.99 5.22
CA ASP A 101 0.13 -1.99 4.05
C ASP A 101 -1.03 -1.01 4.24
N LEU A 102 -1.30 -0.19 3.23
CA LEU A 102 -2.33 0.83 3.28
C LEU A 102 -3.56 0.40 2.49
N GLN A 103 -4.74 0.57 3.06
CA GLN A 103 -5.99 0.46 2.30
C GLN A 103 -6.34 1.83 1.69
N LYS A 104 -5.63 2.17 0.61
CA LYS A 104 -5.87 3.38 -0.19
C LYS A 104 -6.08 2.99 -1.65
N GLU A 105 -6.73 3.87 -2.41
CA GLU A 105 -6.85 3.72 -3.87
C GLU A 105 -5.47 3.65 -4.53
N LEU A 106 -5.38 2.89 -5.62
CA LEU A 106 -4.16 2.77 -6.42
C LEU A 106 -3.91 4.10 -7.17
N PRO A 107 -2.73 4.72 -7.03
CA PRO A 107 -2.41 5.90 -7.83
C PRO A 107 -2.26 5.52 -9.31
N PRO A 108 -2.35 6.49 -10.24
CA PRO A 108 -2.05 6.25 -11.65
C PRO A 108 -0.65 5.64 -11.84
N PRO A 109 -0.48 4.65 -12.73
CA PRO A 109 0.83 4.10 -13.03
C PRO A 109 1.80 5.17 -13.55
N ARG A 110 3.06 5.08 -13.13
CA ARG A 110 4.15 5.95 -13.62
C ARG A 110 5.41 5.14 -13.94
N PRO A 111 6.32 5.63 -14.79
CA PRO A 111 7.61 4.96 -15.00
C PRO A 111 8.45 4.91 -13.72
N PRO A 112 9.35 3.92 -13.58
CA PRO A 112 10.38 3.90 -12.55
C PRO A 112 11.30 5.12 -12.64
N ALA A 113 11.75 5.63 -11.50
CA ALA A 113 12.42 6.92 -11.38
C ALA A 113 13.80 6.98 -12.09
N ARG A 114 14.48 5.83 -12.32
CA ARG A 114 15.71 5.76 -13.15
C ARG A 114 15.54 5.60 -14.64
N SER A 115 14.32 5.46 -15.17
CA SER A 115 14.11 5.45 -16.63
C SER A 115 14.39 6.81 -17.30
N ARG A 116 14.79 7.84 -16.53
CA ARG A 116 15.24 9.14 -17.04
C ARG A 116 16.74 9.23 -17.37
N ALA A 117 17.57 8.26 -16.99
CA ALA A 117 19.03 8.35 -17.15
C ALA A 117 19.64 7.48 -18.27
N SER A 118 18.84 6.67 -18.96
CA SER A 118 19.26 5.91 -20.16
C SER A 118 18.64 6.52 -21.42
N SER A 119 18.96 7.79 -21.68
CA SER A 119 18.72 8.46 -22.96
C SER A 119 19.84 9.47 -23.19
N LEU A 120 21.08 8.98 -23.15
CA LEU A 120 22.24 9.70 -23.65
C LEU A 120 22.85 8.81 -24.75
N THR A 121 22.95 9.38 -25.96
CA THR A 121 23.36 8.80 -27.26
C THR A 121 22.24 8.03 -28.00
N GLY A 122 21.74 8.43 -29.18
CA GLY A 122 22.12 9.53 -30.07
C GLY A 122 21.12 9.76 -31.23
N THR A 123 21.00 11.05 -31.57
CA THR A 123 20.91 11.65 -32.92
C THR A 123 19.68 11.47 -33.84
N SER A 124 19.14 12.66 -34.15
CA SER A 124 18.56 13.13 -35.43
C SER A 124 17.05 13.00 -35.66
N GLY A 125 16.37 14.10 -35.32
CA GLY A 125 15.03 14.47 -35.80
C GLY A 125 14.72 15.94 -35.49
N ALA A 126 15.67 16.85 -35.78
CA ALA A 126 15.45 18.29 -35.70
C ALA A 126 15.02 18.84 -37.06
N LEU A 127 13.75 19.26 -37.15
CA LEU A 127 13.27 20.40 -37.95
C LEU A 127 12.09 20.98 -37.14
N ALA A 128 12.32 21.96 -36.28
CA ALA A 128 12.23 23.38 -36.58
C ALA A 128 10.82 23.83 -37.00
N SER A 129 10.14 24.57 -36.12
CA SER A 129 9.56 25.85 -36.54
C SER A 129 9.39 26.79 -35.33
N LEU A 130 10.36 27.69 -35.21
CA LEU A 130 10.29 28.95 -34.47
C LEU A 130 9.24 29.85 -35.13
N HIS A 131 8.41 30.53 -34.34
CA HIS A 131 7.96 31.92 -34.53
C HIS A 131 7.25 32.30 -33.21
N VAL A 132 7.85 33.13 -32.35
CA VAL A 132 7.85 34.60 -32.32
C VAL A 132 7.07 35.09 -31.09
N ASN A 133 7.84 35.65 -30.15
CA ASN A 133 7.53 36.71 -29.19
C ASN A 133 6.06 37.01 -28.83
N GLY A 134 5.71 36.73 -27.58
CA GLY A 134 4.54 37.28 -26.90
C GLY A 134 4.81 37.40 -25.39
N ARG A 135 5.64 38.37 -24.99
CA ARG A 135 5.76 38.84 -23.60
C ARG A 135 4.38 39.32 -23.14
N ALA A 136 3.80 38.64 -22.16
CA ALA A 136 2.71 39.18 -21.33
C ALA A 136 3.11 39.01 -19.87
N SER A 137 3.97 39.91 -19.41
CA SER A 137 4.15 40.21 -18.00
C SER A 137 2.84 40.85 -17.51
N SER A 138 2.24 40.29 -16.47
CA SER A 138 1.10 40.90 -15.77
C SER A 138 1.57 41.37 -14.40
N PRO A 139 1.91 42.67 -14.23
CA PRO A 139 2.11 43.28 -12.93
C PRO A 139 0.88 44.10 -12.54
N TRP A 140 0.33 43.74 -11.39
CA TRP A 140 -0.52 44.54 -10.50
C TRP A 140 -0.43 46.06 -10.72
N PRO A 141 -1.55 46.79 -10.88
CA PRO A 141 -1.54 48.24 -10.77
C PRO A 141 -1.77 48.64 -9.31
N ARG A 142 -0.71 49.19 -8.72
CA ARG A 142 -0.71 49.92 -7.46
C ARG A 142 -1.11 51.37 -7.78
N SER A 143 -2.38 51.72 -7.67
CA SER A 143 -2.85 53.09 -7.85
C SER A 143 -2.71 53.88 -6.56
N GLY A 144 -1.60 54.60 -6.44
CA GLY A 144 -1.51 55.81 -5.62
C GLY A 144 -1.58 57.02 -6.55
N LEU A 145 -2.58 57.89 -6.35
CA LEU A 145 -2.64 59.20 -6.98
C LEU A 145 -3.04 60.23 -5.93
N SER A 146 -2.08 61.10 -5.64
CA SER A 146 -2.25 62.37 -4.97
C SER A 146 -2.79 63.37 -6.00
N THR A 147 -3.89 64.07 -5.70
CA THR A 147 -4.15 65.39 -6.29
C THR A 147 -4.90 66.25 -5.29
N ARG A 148 -4.22 67.33 -4.89
CA ARG A 148 -4.70 68.48 -4.12
C ARG A 148 -5.43 69.41 -5.09
N VAL A 149 -6.58 70.01 -4.72
CA VAL A 149 -6.90 71.46 -4.77
C VAL A 149 -8.21 71.69 -4.00
N SER A 150 -8.23 72.80 -3.24
CA SER A 150 -9.23 73.31 -2.30
C SER A 150 -10.56 73.79 -2.89
N ALA A 151 -11.64 73.82 -2.08
CA ALA A 151 -12.26 75.02 -1.50
C ALA A 151 -13.78 74.88 -1.23
N ALA A 152 -14.17 75.25 0.01
CA ALA A 152 -15.42 75.85 0.51
C ALA A 152 -16.80 75.48 -0.09
N ALA A 153 -17.71 74.98 0.76
CA ALA A 153 -18.85 75.74 1.31
C ALA A 153 -19.79 74.83 2.12
N ASP A 154 -20.40 75.44 3.14
CA ASP A 154 -21.47 74.93 4.01
C ASP A 154 -22.67 74.34 3.24
N VAL A 155 -23.36 73.37 3.85
CA VAL A 155 -24.77 73.49 4.25
C VAL A 155 -25.22 72.22 4.98
N ASP A 156 -25.76 72.48 6.16
CA ASP A 156 -26.49 71.63 7.09
C ASP A 156 -27.67 70.90 6.44
N THR A 157 -27.80 69.58 6.61
CA THR A 157 -29.11 68.89 6.58
C THR A 157 -29.01 67.56 7.34
N SER A 158 -29.65 67.54 8.49
CA SER A 158 -29.92 66.37 9.32
C SER A 158 -30.77 65.34 8.59
N HIS A 159 -30.25 64.13 8.36
CA HIS A 159 -31.08 62.93 8.17
C HIS A 159 -30.39 61.68 8.75
N SER A 160 -31.10 61.05 9.67
CA SER A 160 -30.77 59.76 10.30
C SER A 160 -30.68 58.64 9.25
N PRO A 161 -29.59 57.84 9.20
CA PRO A 161 -29.57 56.65 8.36
C PRO A 161 -30.03 55.43 9.17
N VAL A 162 -31.17 54.89 8.76
CA VAL A 162 -31.61 53.51 9.00
C VAL A 162 -30.43 52.55 8.77
N PRO A 163 -30.20 51.51 9.60
CA PRO A 163 -29.07 50.62 9.43
C PRO A 163 -29.32 49.71 8.23
N SER A 164 -28.97 50.18 7.04
CA SER A 164 -28.84 49.31 5.88
C SER A 164 -27.69 48.34 6.16
N ARG A 165 -28.05 47.07 6.37
CA ARG A 165 -27.11 45.97 6.58
C ARG A 165 -26.14 45.97 5.40
N SER A 166 -24.88 46.33 5.63
CA SER A 166 -23.91 46.38 4.53
C SER A 166 -23.76 44.97 3.94
N PRO A 167 -23.65 44.82 2.61
CA PRO A 167 -23.53 43.52 1.95
C PRO A 167 -22.33 42.71 2.45
N ALA A 168 -21.26 43.38 2.89
CA ALA A 168 -20.10 42.74 3.51
C ALA A 168 -20.43 42.04 4.84
N ARG A 169 -21.35 42.59 5.67
CA ARG A 169 -21.80 41.92 6.90
C ARG A 169 -22.66 40.69 6.60
N ALA A 170 -23.49 40.74 5.56
CA ALA A 170 -24.30 39.59 5.16
C ALA A 170 -23.43 38.42 4.67
N GLN A 171 -22.41 38.70 3.85
CA GLN A 171 -21.45 37.68 3.38
C GLN A 171 -20.64 37.05 4.51
N LEU A 172 -20.18 37.84 5.49
CA LEU A 172 -19.47 37.31 6.65
C LEU A 172 -20.36 36.39 7.51
N GLU A 173 -21.63 36.76 7.67
CA GLU A 173 -22.61 35.95 8.41
C GLU A 173 -22.99 34.66 7.68
N GLU A 174 -23.00 34.68 6.35
CA GLU A 174 -23.16 33.48 5.51
C GLU A 174 -21.95 32.54 5.63
N HIS A 175 -20.74 33.07 5.49
CA HIS A 175 -19.50 32.30 5.68
C HIS A 175 -19.45 31.63 7.05
N ARG A 176 -19.85 32.33 8.12
CA ARG A 176 -19.90 31.76 9.48
C ARG A 176 -20.87 30.58 9.57
N ARG A 177 -22.03 30.64 8.89
CA ARG A 177 -22.99 29.52 8.87
C ARG A 177 -22.44 28.33 8.10
N GLU A 178 -21.70 28.57 7.03
CA GLU A 178 -21.04 27.50 6.27
C GLU A 178 -19.96 26.82 7.11
N GLU A 179 -19.14 27.59 7.83
CA GLU A 179 -18.16 27.05 8.78
C GLU A 179 -18.83 26.20 9.86
N GLU A 180 -19.94 26.67 10.44
CA GLU A 180 -20.71 25.90 11.44
C GLU A 180 -21.23 24.57 10.86
N ARG A 181 -21.73 24.57 9.61
CA ARG A 181 -22.18 23.35 8.92
C ARG A 181 -21.04 22.37 8.67
N LEU A 182 -19.90 22.87 8.20
CA LEU A 182 -18.72 22.05 7.94
C LEU A 182 -18.15 21.47 9.24
N ALA A 183 -18.10 22.29 10.30
CA ALA A 183 -17.66 21.84 11.62
C ALA A 183 -18.57 20.73 12.17
N HIS A 184 -19.89 20.88 12.02
CA HIS A 184 -20.84 19.84 12.40
C HIS A 184 -20.61 18.53 11.62
N ARG A 185 -20.46 18.63 10.28
CA ARG A 185 -20.20 17.45 9.44
C ARG A 185 -18.89 16.76 9.80
N LEU A 186 -17.83 17.52 10.07
CA LEU A 186 -16.55 16.99 10.56
C LEU A 186 -16.70 16.31 11.91
N ALA A 187 -17.49 16.86 12.82
CA ALA A 187 -17.75 16.24 14.12
C ALA A 187 -18.49 14.89 13.97
N THR A 188 -19.47 14.81 13.06
CA THR A 188 -20.16 13.56 12.75
C THR A 188 -19.20 12.51 12.17
N LEU A 189 -18.40 12.88 11.17
CA LEU A 189 -17.42 11.98 10.56
C LEU A 189 -16.37 11.49 11.56
N ARG A 190 -15.94 12.34 12.50
CA ARG A 190 -15.01 11.94 13.57
C ARG A 190 -15.64 10.90 14.49
N ARG A 191 -16.91 11.06 14.88
CA ARG A 191 -17.63 10.09 15.70
C ARG A 191 -17.84 8.77 14.97
N GLU A 192 -18.22 8.82 13.69
CA GLU A 192 -18.38 7.62 12.86
C GLU A 192 -17.05 6.86 12.73
N ARG A 193 -15.95 7.57 12.46
CA ARG A 193 -14.61 6.97 12.46
C ARG A 193 -14.29 6.28 13.79
N GLU A 194 -14.55 6.94 14.91
CA GLU A 194 -14.27 6.40 16.24
C GLU A 194 -15.09 5.13 16.55
N LEU A 195 -16.33 5.07 16.06
CA LEU A 195 -17.17 3.87 16.18
C LEU A 195 -16.63 2.72 15.33
N LEU A 196 -16.28 2.98 14.08
CA LEU A 196 -15.70 1.99 13.18
C LEU A 196 -14.36 1.47 13.69
N GLU A 197 -13.53 2.35 14.26
CA GLU A 197 -12.24 1.95 14.83
C GLU A 197 -12.41 1.02 16.04
N ARG A 198 -13.41 1.28 16.90
CA ARG A 198 -13.77 0.37 18.00
C ARG A 198 -14.33 -0.95 17.50
N GLU A 199 -15.12 -0.93 16.43
CA GLU A 199 -15.68 -2.14 15.84
C GLU A 199 -14.59 -3.03 15.22
N ALA A 200 -13.68 -2.42 14.45
CA ALA A 200 -12.53 -3.10 13.87
C ALA A 200 -11.63 -3.73 14.94
N GLN A 201 -11.38 -3.03 16.07
CA GLN A 201 -10.62 -3.58 17.19
C GLN A 201 -11.27 -4.82 17.81
N ARG A 202 -12.60 -4.83 17.96
CA ARG A 202 -13.33 -5.99 18.48
C ARG A 202 -13.25 -7.17 17.51
N GLU A 203 -13.45 -6.92 16.22
CA GLU A 203 -13.37 -7.96 15.20
C GLU A 203 -11.96 -8.58 15.13
N GLU A 204 -10.91 -7.75 15.22
CA GLU A 204 -9.53 -8.23 15.25
C GLU A 204 -9.24 -9.11 16.48
N GLU A 205 -9.75 -8.72 17.66
CA GLU A 205 -9.60 -9.50 18.89
C GLU A 205 -10.34 -10.83 18.80
N GLU A 206 -11.55 -10.84 18.26
CA GLU A 206 -12.32 -12.07 18.03
C GLU A 206 -11.62 -12.99 17.02
N GLU A 207 -11.05 -12.44 15.95
CA GLU A 207 -10.32 -13.22 14.96
C GLU A 207 -9.04 -13.81 15.57
N ARG A 208 -8.30 -13.03 16.36
CA ARG A 208 -7.12 -13.49 17.10
C ARG A 208 -7.48 -14.65 18.04
N ARG A 209 -8.61 -14.54 18.75
CA ARG A 209 -9.12 -15.60 19.61
C ARG A 209 -9.50 -16.86 18.82
N ARG A 210 -10.14 -16.70 17.65
CA ARG A 210 -10.49 -17.81 16.76
C ARG A 210 -9.25 -18.56 16.26
N ARG A 211 -8.25 -17.83 15.75
CA ARG A 211 -6.98 -18.41 15.27
C ARG A 211 -6.24 -19.15 16.39
N SER A 212 -6.24 -18.59 17.60
CA SER A 212 -5.66 -19.24 18.79
C SER A 212 -6.37 -20.55 19.11
N LEU A 213 -7.70 -20.57 19.09
CA LEU A 213 -8.50 -21.78 19.34
C LEU A 213 -8.28 -22.86 18.26
N GLU A 214 -8.22 -22.47 16.99
CA GLU A 214 -7.92 -23.39 15.87
C GLU A 214 -6.54 -24.01 16.02
N THR A 215 -5.54 -23.20 16.36
CA THR A 215 -4.17 -23.67 16.60
C THR A 215 -4.12 -24.64 17.79
N TYR A 216 -4.82 -24.31 18.87
CA TYR A 216 -4.91 -25.18 20.05
C TYR A 216 -5.56 -26.53 19.72
N ARG A 217 -6.64 -26.53 18.93
CA ARG A 217 -7.29 -27.77 18.48
C ARG A 217 -6.35 -28.63 17.65
N LEU A 218 -5.64 -28.02 16.70
CA LEU A 218 -4.68 -28.74 15.86
C LEU A 218 -3.56 -29.37 16.70
N LEU A 219 -3.00 -28.61 17.65
CA LEU A 219 -1.97 -29.11 18.56
C LEU A 219 -2.49 -30.29 19.38
N LYS A 220 -3.71 -30.20 19.91
CA LYS A 220 -4.31 -31.29 20.67
C LYS A 220 -4.49 -32.57 19.83
N CYS A 221 -4.99 -32.45 18.60
CA CYS A 221 -5.10 -33.60 17.69
C CYS A 221 -3.72 -34.22 17.40
N LYS A 222 -2.68 -33.39 17.22
CA LYS A 222 -1.31 -33.87 17.00
C LYS A 222 -0.72 -34.55 18.23
N GLU A 223 -1.01 -34.04 19.42
CA GLU A 223 -0.61 -34.67 20.67
C GLU A 223 -1.27 -36.05 20.82
N GLU A 224 -2.57 -36.17 20.59
CA GLU A 224 -3.30 -37.44 20.60
C GLU A 224 -2.74 -38.45 19.57
N GLU A 225 -2.39 -37.98 18.37
CA GLU A 225 -1.73 -38.79 17.33
C GLU A 225 -0.37 -39.33 17.79
N ILE A 226 0.46 -38.47 18.41
CA ILE A 226 1.76 -38.88 18.95
C ILE A 226 1.59 -39.94 20.03
N TRP A 227 0.63 -39.77 20.95
CA TRP A 227 0.32 -40.77 21.97
C TRP A 227 -0.09 -42.11 21.35
N SER A 228 -0.97 -42.08 20.35
CA SER A 228 -1.39 -43.29 19.62
C SER A 228 -0.22 -44.01 18.96
N GLN A 229 0.69 -43.26 18.32
CA GLN A 229 1.90 -43.82 17.69
C GLN A 229 2.85 -44.44 18.71
N ARG A 230 3.04 -43.80 19.88
CA ARG A 230 3.86 -44.33 20.97
C ARG A 230 3.31 -45.65 21.49
N ASP A 231 2.00 -45.73 21.69
CA ASP A 231 1.35 -46.97 22.13
C ASP A 231 1.45 -48.07 21.09
N ALA A 232 1.31 -47.75 19.80
CA ALA A 232 1.49 -48.70 18.70
C ALA A 232 2.92 -49.23 18.64
N LEU A 233 3.91 -48.35 18.79
CA LEU A 233 5.32 -48.72 18.81
C LEU A 233 5.65 -49.62 20.01
N ALA A 234 5.16 -49.30 21.20
CA ALA A 234 5.34 -50.13 22.39
C ALA A 234 4.76 -51.55 22.22
N ARG A 235 3.60 -51.69 21.55
CA ARG A 235 3.03 -53.00 21.20
C ARG A 235 3.90 -53.76 20.21
N ALA A 236 4.35 -53.10 19.14
CA ALA A 236 5.21 -53.73 18.14
C ALA A 236 6.55 -54.20 18.73
N GLU A 237 7.12 -53.43 19.67
CA GLU A 237 8.34 -53.83 20.39
C GLU A 237 8.14 -55.07 21.27
N GLU A 238 6.98 -55.18 21.93
CA GLU A 238 6.62 -56.38 22.71
C GLU A 238 6.45 -57.60 21.81
N GLU A 239 5.71 -57.47 20.70
CA GLU A 239 5.55 -58.54 19.70
C GLU A 239 6.90 -58.99 19.12
N PHE A 240 7.79 -58.04 18.82
CA PHE A 240 9.13 -58.35 18.34
C PHE A 240 9.96 -59.09 19.40
N ARG A 241 9.89 -58.69 20.67
CA ARG A 241 10.54 -59.41 21.77
C ARG A 241 10.02 -60.84 21.91
N GLN A 242 8.71 -61.05 21.80
CA GLN A 242 8.10 -62.38 21.83
C GLN A 242 8.58 -63.24 20.65
N PHE A 243 8.60 -62.68 19.44
CA PHE A 243 9.11 -63.35 18.25
C PHE A 243 10.57 -63.79 18.42
N LEU A 244 11.43 -62.92 18.97
CA LEU A 244 12.83 -63.27 19.24
C LEU A 244 12.95 -64.41 20.25
N ALA A 245 12.16 -64.39 21.32
CA ALA A 245 12.14 -65.46 22.33
C ALA A 245 11.68 -66.81 21.73
N GLU A 246 10.64 -66.79 20.88
CA GLU A 246 10.16 -67.99 20.20
C GLU A 246 11.19 -68.53 19.20
N LYS A 247 11.83 -67.66 18.42
CA LYS A 247 12.92 -68.04 17.51
C LYS A 247 14.06 -68.71 18.26
N GLN A 248 14.47 -68.17 19.41
CA GLN A 248 15.51 -68.78 20.25
C GLN A 248 15.08 -70.15 20.78
N ARG A 249 13.82 -70.29 21.23
CA ARG A 249 13.26 -71.58 21.66
C ARG A 249 13.32 -72.63 20.55
N LEU A 250 12.94 -72.26 19.32
CA LEU A 250 12.95 -73.16 18.17
C LEU A 250 14.38 -73.56 17.76
N MET A 251 15.34 -72.62 17.80
CA MET A 251 16.74 -72.95 17.49
C MET A 251 17.43 -73.75 18.60
N GLY A 252 17.00 -73.64 19.86
CA GLY A 252 17.51 -74.42 20.98
C GLY A 252 16.96 -75.86 21.05
N GLN A 253 15.96 -76.21 20.25
CA GLN A 253 15.39 -77.56 20.13
C GLN A 253 15.96 -78.31 18.91
N SER A 254 17.25 -78.15 18.60
CA SER A 254 17.89 -79.05 17.63
C SER A 254 17.93 -80.46 18.23
N PRO A 255 17.35 -81.48 17.58
CA PRO A 255 17.52 -82.84 18.02
C PRO A 255 18.99 -83.20 17.76
N THR A 256 19.78 -83.34 18.82
CA THR A 256 21.06 -84.03 18.74
C THR A 256 20.79 -85.44 18.18
N PRO A 257 21.43 -85.83 17.07
CA PRO A 257 21.30 -87.17 16.50
C PRO A 257 21.86 -88.25 17.42
#